data_AF-A0A1V4I5C8-F1
#
_entry.id   AF-A0A1V4I5C8-F1
#
_cell.length_a   1.000
_cell.length_b   1.000
_cell.length_c   1.000
_cell.angle_alpha   90.00
_cell.angle_beta   90.00
_cell.angle_gamma   90.00
#
_symmetry.space_group_name_H-M   'P 1'
#
loop_
_entity.id
_entity.type
_entity.pdbx_description
1 polymer ?
#
loop_
_entity_poly.entity_id
_entity_poly.type
_entity_poly.pdbx_seq_one_letter_code
_entity_poly.pdbx_strand_id
1 'polypeptide(L)' 'MDIMLAIKATVAGAILGAIFQKMKLPLPAPPVFPGVVGILGVLIGSKIAELFL' A
#
# COMPACT_ATOMS: atom_id res chain seq x y z
N MET A 1 6.68 -14.19 5.49
CA MET A 1 5.66 -13.49 4.68
C MET A 1 4.99 -14.54 3.83
N ASP A 2 3.79 -14.98 4.21
CA ASP A 2 3.10 -16.02 3.45
C ASP A 2 2.61 -15.45 2.12
N ILE A 3 3.04 -16.03 1.01
CA ILE A 3 2.67 -15.61 -0.36
C ILE A 3 1.15 -15.52 -0.54
N MET A 4 0.42 -16.40 0.14
CA MET A 4 -1.03 -16.44 0.19
C MET A 4 -1.63 -15.14 0.78
N LEU A 5 -1.00 -14.56 1.80
CA LEU A 5 -1.46 -13.31 2.42
C LEU A 5 -1.25 -12.13 1.48
N ALA A 6 -0.11 -12.08 0.79
CA ALA A 6 0.18 -11.01 -0.19
C ALA A 6 -0.87 -11.00 -1.31
N ILE A 7 -1.21 -12.17 -1.86
CA ILE A 7 -2.24 -12.31 -2.90
C ILE A 7 -3.60 -11.82 -2.38
N LYS A 8 -4.02 -12.24 -1.19
CA LYS A 8 -5.28 -11.79 -0.57
C LYS A 8 -5.33 -10.27 -0.38
N ALA A 9 -4.24 -9.67 0.08
CA ALA A 9 -4.15 -8.22 0.28
C ALA A 9 -4.22 -7.45 -1.05
N THR A 10 -3.54 -7.93 -2.09
CA THR A 10 -3.62 -7.33 -3.44
C THR A 10 -5.04 -7.40 -4.00
N VAL A 11 -5.70 -8.56 -3.88
CA VAL A 11 -7.10 -8.73 -4.35
C VAL A 11 -8.05 -7.81 -3.57
N ALA A 12 -7.91 -7.73 -2.25
CA ALA A 12 -8.72 -6.84 -1.43
C ALA A 12 -8.53 -5.36 -1.83
N GLY A 13 -7.27 -4.92 -2.03
CA GLY A 13 -6.96 -3.57 -2.48
C GLY A 13 -7.53 -3.25 -3.87
N ALA A 14 -7.46 -4.19 -4.81
CA ALA A 14 -8.04 -4.04 -6.14
C ALA A 14 -9.58 -3.90 -6.11
N ILE A 15 -10.25 -4.72 -5.30
CA ILE A 15 -11.70 -4.65 -5.11
C ILE A 15 -12.07 -3.30 -4.47
N LEU A 16 -11.36 -2.88 -3.42
CA LEU A 16 -11.62 -1.61 -2.75
C LEU A 16 -11.45 -0.43 -3.71
N GLY A 17 -10.37 -0.42 -4.50
CA GLY A 17 -10.14 0.59 -5.53
C GLY A 17 -11.27 0.66 -6.56
N ALA A 18 -11.72 -0.50 -7.05
CA ALA A 18 -12.82 -0.57 -8.01
C ALA A 18 -14.15 -0.06 -7.43
N ILE A 19 -14.47 -0.41 -6.18
CA ILE A 19 -15.69 0.06 -5.49
C ILE A 19 -15.65 1.58 -5.32
N PHE A 20 -14.54 2.12 -4.81
CA PHE A 20 -14.40 3.55 -4.56
C PHE A 20 -14.47 4.36 -5.86
N GLN A 21 -13.82 3.88 -6.92
CA GLN A 21 -13.89 4.51 -8.23
C GLN A 21 -15.32 4.45 -8.80
N LYS A 22 -16.02 3.32 -8.67
CA LYS A 22 -17.42 3.18 -9.11
C LYS A 22 -18.36 4.12 -8.36
N MET A 23 -18.14 4.30 -7.07
CA MET A 23 -18.94 5.20 -6.21
C MET A 23 -18.50 6.67 -6.29
N LYS A 24 -17.45 6.99 -7.06
CA LYS A 24 -16.83 8.32 -7.14
C LYS A 24 -16.39 8.85 -5.77
N LEU A 25 -15.99 7.95 -4.87
CA LEU A 25 -15.47 8.29 -3.56
C LEU A 25 -13.97 8.62 -3.65
N PRO A 26 -13.44 9.49 -2.79
CA PRO A 26 -12.00 9.72 -2.69
C PRO A 26 -11.27 8.40 -2.41
N LEU A 27 -10.25 8.08 -3.21
CA LEU A 27 -9.46 6.87 -3.00
C LEU A 27 -8.74 6.93 -1.65
N PRO A 28 -8.77 5.85 -0.85
CA PRO A 28 -8.09 5.79 0.44
C PRO A 28 -6.58 5.61 0.29
N ALA A 29 -6.13 5.03 -0.83
CA ALA A 29 -4.72 4.87 -1.14
C ALA A 29 -4.14 6.13 -1.81
N PRO A 30 -2.84 6.43 -1.64
CA PRO A 30 -2.22 7.59 -2.28
C PRO A 30 -2.40 7.54 -3.80
N PRO A 31 -3.08 8.54 -4.40
CA PRO A 31 -3.36 8.52 -5.83
C PRO A 31 -2.21 9.07 -6.67
N VAL A 32 -1.15 9.58 -6.04
CA VAL A 32 -0.02 10.24 -6.69
C VAL A 32 1.28 9.49 -6.45
N PHE A 33 2.15 9.47 -7.47
CA PHE A 33 3.44 8.79 -7.41
C PHE A 33 4.31 9.19 -6.21
N PRO A 34 4.45 10.49 -5.84
CA PRO A 34 5.22 10.88 -4.66
C PRO A 34 4.71 10.26 -3.35
N GLY A 35 3.40 10.06 -3.21
CA GLY A 35 2.81 9.43 -2.02
C GLY A 35 3.18 7.95 -1.91
N VAL A 36 3.19 7.24 -3.04
CA VAL A 36 3.61 5.82 -3.09
C VAL A 36 5.10 5.67 -2.77
N VAL A 37 5.95 6.52 -3.35
CA VAL A 37 7.40 6.53 -3.07
C VAL A 37 7.69 6.92 -1.62
N GLY A 38 6.91 7.83 -1.03
CA GLY A 38 7.02 8.19 0.38
C GLY A 38 6.80 6.99 1.32
N ILE A 39 5.75 6.20 1.08
CA ILE A 39 5.47 4.98 1.87
C ILE A 39 6.62 3.96 1.73
N LEU A 40 7.12 3.75 0.51
CA LEU A 40 8.28 2.89 0.27
C LEU A 40 9.51 3.37 1.06
N GLY A 41 9.80 4.67 1.05
CA GLY A 41 10.89 5.27 1.81
C GLY A 41 10.77 5.04 3.32
N VAL A 42 9.56 5.14 3.88
CA VAL A 42 9.30 4.84 5.30
C VAL A 42 9.57 3.37 5.63
N LEU A 43 9.14 2.42 4.78
CA LEU A 43 9.36 0.99 4.99
C LEU A 43 10.85 0.61 4.86
N ILE A 44 11.56 1.22 3.91
CA ILE A 44 13.01 1.02 3.78
C ILE A 44 13.74 1.62 4.98
N GLY A 45 13.39 2.85 5.37
CA GLY A 45 13.97 3.53 6.51
C GLY A 45 13.77 2.76 7.83
N SER A 46 12.58 2.18 8.04
CA SER A 46 12.32 1.36 9.23
C SER A 46 13.16 0.08 9.26
N LYS A 47 13.32 -0.57 8.10
CA LYS A 47 14.22 -1.74 7.97
C LYS A 47 15.67 -1.40 8.19
N ILE A 48 16.13 -0.24 7.72
CA ILE A 48 17.49 0.26 7.99
C ILE A 48 17.65 0.52 9.49
N ALA A 49 16.68 1.20 10.12
CA ALA A 49 16.73 1.50 11.55
C ALA A 49 16.78 0.24 12.43
N GLU A 50 16.05 -0.82 12.03
CA GLU A 50 16.06 -2.14 12.70
C GLU A 50 17.45 -2.79 12.75
N LEU A 51 18.38 -2.41 11.86
CA LEU A 51 19.76 -2.91 11.90
C LEU A 51 20.63 -2.24 12.97
N PHE A 52 20.21 -1.08 13.49
CA PHE A 52 20.96 -0.27 14.45
C PHE A 52 20.33 -0.23 15.85
N LEU A 53 19.14 -0.81 16.01
CA LEU A 53 18.42 -0.98 17.27
C LEU A 53 18.58 -2.41 17.79
#